data_AF-A0A6L5X717-F1
#
_entry.id   AF-A0A6L5X717-F1
#
_cell.length_a   1.000
_cell.length_b   1.000
_cell.length_c   1.000
_cell.angle_alpha   90.00
_cell.angle_beta   90.00
_cell.angle_gamma   90.00
#
_symmetry.space_group_name_H-M   'P 1'
#
loop_
_entity.id
_entity.type
_entity.pdbx_description
1 polymer ?
#
loop_
_entity_poly.entity_id
_entity_poly.type
_entity_poly.pdbx_seq_one_letter_code
_entity_poly.pdbx_strand_id
1 'polypeptide(L)'
;MTELIYNVLTAIIVALIGVVVRQLIPFLKQKQVEASTQIRKTRWAWTADIIDAAVRAVEQTADAELHGDDKKDLAKKYIKILLQESKLPVDDYQIDKMIEAAVQAMNSE
;
A
#
# COMPACT_ATOMS: atom_id res chain seq x y z
N MET A 1 58.08 -14.03 -8.11
CA MET A 1 57.45 -13.09 -9.08
C MET A 1 55.97 -13.37 -9.30
N THR A 2 55.56 -14.64 -9.45
CA THR A 2 54.16 -15.03 -9.71
C THR A 2 53.19 -14.65 -8.59
N GLU A 3 53.57 -14.84 -7.32
CA GLU A 3 52.74 -14.44 -6.17
C GLU A 3 52.54 -12.93 -6.05
N LEU A 4 53.57 -12.14 -6.35
CA LEU A 4 53.47 -10.68 -6.32
C LEU A 4 52.47 -10.18 -7.36
N ILE A 5 52.55 -10.71 -8.59
CA ILE A 5 51.64 -10.37 -9.69
C ILE A 5 50.20 -10.78 -9.34
N TYR A 6 50.02 -11.98 -8.78
CA TYR A 6 48.71 -12.46 -8.33
C TYR A 6 48.11 -11.56 -7.23
N ASN A 7 48.91 -11.19 -6.22
CA ASN A 7 48.46 -10.34 -5.12
C ASN A 7 48.07 -8.94 -5.60
N VAL A 8 48.84 -8.36 -6.52
CA VAL A 8 48.53 -7.05 -7.11
C VAL A 8 47.24 -7.10 -7.93
N LEU A 9 47.06 -8.14 -8.75
CA LEU A 9 45.82 -8.34 -9.52
C LEU A 9 44.61 -8.51 -8.60
N THR A 10 44.73 -9.32 -7.55
CA THR A 10 43.66 -9.49 -6.56
C THR A 10 43.34 -8.17 -5.86
N ALA A 11 44.33 -7.38 -5.48
CA ALA A 11 44.11 -6.06 -4.86
C ALA A 11 43.34 -5.10 -5.80
N ILE A 12 43.66 -5.10 -7.09
CA ILE A 12 42.96 -4.30 -8.10
C ILE A 12 41.50 -4.76 -8.23
N ILE A 13 41.27 -6.07 -8.33
CA ILE A 13 39.92 -6.63 -8.44
C ILE A 13 39.08 -6.28 -7.20
N VAL A 14 39.64 -6.42 -6.00
CA VAL A 14 38.96 -6.07 -4.75
C VAL A 14 38.64 -4.57 -4.70
N ALA A 15 39.56 -3.70 -5.14
CA ALA A 15 39.30 -2.28 -5.22
C ALA A 15 38.14 -1.94 -6.19
N LEU A 16 38.12 -2.59 -7.37
CA LEU A 16 37.04 -2.43 -8.35
C LEU A 16 35.69 -2.92 -7.81
N ILE A 17 35.66 -4.07 -7.13
CA ILE A 17 34.45 -4.56 -6.46
C ILE A 17 33.99 -3.54 -5.41
N GLY A 18 34.91 -2.98 -4.63
CA GLY A 18 34.60 -1.95 -3.63
C GLY A 18 33.91 -0.72 -4.25
N VAL A 19 34.37 -0.26 -5.42
CA VAL A 19 33.75 0.85 -6.16
C VAL A 19 32.35 0.49 -6.64
N VAL A 20 32.16 -0.70 -7.21
CA VAL A 20 30.86 -1.18 -7.68
C VAL A 20 29.88 -1.30 -6.50
N VAL A 21 30.29 -1.93 -5.41
CA VAL A 21 29.45 -2.12 -4.21
C VAL A 21 29.05 -0.77 -3.61
N ARG A 22 29.96 0.22 -3.59
CA ARG A 22 29.68 1.58 -3.11
C ARG A 22 28.53 2.26 -3.86
N GLN A 23 28.35 1.96 -5.15
CA GLN A 23 27.26 2.52 -5.97
C GLN A 23 26.02 1.62 -5.99
N LEU A 24 26.21 0.30 -5.96
CA LEU A 24 25.11 -0.66 -6.06
C LEU A 24 24.22 -0.66 -4.81
N ILE A 25 24.82 -0.60 -3.60
CA ILE A 25 24.06 -0.58 -2.34
C ILE A 25 23.05 0.59 -2.28
N PRO A 26 23.46 1.86 -2.47
CA PRO A 26 22.49 2.97 -2.42
C PRO A 26 21.44 2.88 -3.52
N PHE A 27 21.81 2.43 -4.72
CA PHE A 27 20.85 2.21 -5.82
C PHE A 27 19.77 1.19 -5.44
N LEU A 28 20.16 0.04 -4.89
CA LEU A 28 19.21 -0.99 -4.47
C LEU A 28 18.30 -0.51 -3.33
N LYS A 29 18.84 0.26 -2.37
CA LYS A 29 18.04 0.89 -1.31
C LYS A 29 17.00 1.85 -1.89
N GLN A 30 17.39 2.70 -2.84
CA GLN A 30 16.45 3.60 -3.49
C GLN A 30 15.34 2.84 -4.21
N LYS A 31 15.69 1.78 -4.97
CA LYS A 31 14.71 0.94 -5.66
C LYS A 31 13.74 0.25 -4.69
N GLN A 32 14.23 -0.20 -3.54
CA GLN A 32 13.39 -0.77 -2.50
C GLN A 32 12.40 0.27 -1.93
N VAL A 33 12.85 1.50 -1.68
CA VAL A 33 11.99 2.59 -1.21
C VAL A 33 10.93 2.94 -2.27
N GLU A 34 11.31 3.08 -3.54
CA GLU A 34 10.40 3.32 -4.64
C GLU A 34 9.33 2.22 -4.74
N ALA A 35 9.74 0.96 -4.72
CA ALA A 35 8.83 -0.19 -4.76
C ALA A 35 7.89 -0.21 -3.55
N SER A 36 8.40 0.03 -2.33
CA SER A 36 7.56 0.08 -1.12
C SER A 36 6.53 1.21 -1.18
N THR A 37 6.91 2.36 -1.75
CA THR A 37 6.03 3.52 -1.92
C THR A 37 4.93 3.22 -2.93
N GLN A 38 5.28 2.59 -4.05
CA GLN A 38 4.30 2.16 -5.06
C GLN A 38 3.32 1.14 -4.47
N ILE A 39 3.81 0.11 -3.78
CA ILE A 39 2.97 -0.89 -3.13
C ILE A 39 2.00 -0.22 -2.13
N ARG A 40 2.49 0.72 -1.33
CA ARG A 40 1.65 1.48 -0.39
C ARG A 40 0.58 2.26 -1.14
N LYS A 41 0.92 3.00 -2.19
CA LYS A 41 -0.04 3.76 -3.01
C LYS A 41 -1.12 2.85 -3.59
N THR A 42 -0.73 1.71 -4.17
CA THR A 42 -1.66 0.74 -4.74
C THR A 42 -2.60 0.18 -3.67
N ARG A 43 -2.08 -0.18 -2.49
CA ARG A 43 -2.92 -0.65 -1.38
C ARG A 43 -3.95 0.39 -0.94
N TRP A 44 -3.54 1.66 -0.86
CA TRP A 44 -4.45 2.75 -0.50
C TRP A 44 -5.54 2.97 -1.56
N ALA A 45 -5.19 2.92 -2.85
CA ALA A 45 -6.16 3.03 -3.94
C ALA A 45 -7.18 1.89 -3.89
N TRP A 46 -6.72 0.64 -3.77
CA TRP A 46 -7.60 -0.52 -3.64
C TRP A 46 -8.51 -0.44 -2.41
N THR A 47 -8.00 0.05 -1.29
CA THR A 47 -8.80 0.25 -0.07
C THR A 47 -9.91 1.26 -0.31
N ALA A 48 -9.60 2.38 -0.99
CA ALA A 48 -10.58 3.40 -1.33
C ALA A 48 -11.67 2.86 -2.26
N ASP A 49 -11.28 2.12 -3.31
CA ASP A 49 -12.22 1.53 -4.26
C ASP A 49 -13.19 0.54 -3.59
N ILE A 50 -12.68 -0.31 -2.69
CA ILE A 50 -13.50 -1.26 -1.90
C ILE A 50 -14.51 -0.50 -1.04
N ILE A 51 -14.07 0.58 -0.38
CA ILE A 51 -14.92 1.36 0.51
C ILE A 51 -16.00 2.11 -0.27
N ASP A 52 -15.64 2.76 -1.38
CA ASP A 52 -16.62 3.45 -2.24
C ASP A 52 -17.67 2.47 -2.79
N ALA A 53 -17.22 1.31 -3.29
CA ALA A 53 -18.13 0.27 -3.79
C ALA A 53 -19.07 -0.23 -2.69
N ALA A 54 -18.56 -0.47 -1.46
CA ALA A 54 -19.38 -0.91 -0.35
C ALA A 54 -20.39 0.14 0.10
N VAL A 55 -19.98 1.41 0.20
CA VAL A 55 -20.87 2.54 0.55
C VAL A 55 -21.98 2.68 -0.50
N ARG A 56 -21.64 2.73 -1.78
CA ARG A 56 -22.62 2.81 -2.87
C ARG A 56 -23.58 1.62 -2.88
N ALA A 57 -23.07 0.41 -2.66
CA ALA A 57 -23.90 -0.79 -2.58
C ALA A 57 -24.90 -0.71 -1.40
N VAL A 58 -24.45 -0.28 -0.21
CA VAL A 58 -25.32 -0.10 0.94
C VAL A 58 -26.35 0.99 0.69
N GLU A 59 -25.96 2.13 0.12
CA GLU A 59 -26.91 3.22 -0.17
C GLU A 59 -27.99 2.82 -1.18
N GLN A 60 -27.68 1.92 -2.12
CA GLN A 60 -28.62 1.44 -3.13
C GLN A 60 -29.50 0.27 -2.66
N THR A 61 -29.02 -0.54 -1.71
CA THR A 61 -29.67 -1.82 -1.32
C THR A 61 -30.20 -1.85 0.10
N ALA A 62 -29.79 -0.90 0.95
CA ALA A 62 -30.31 -0.79 2.31
C ALA A 62 -31.82 -0.54 2.26
N ASP A 63 -32.53 -1.23 3.15
CA ASP A 63 -33.97 -1.09 3.32
C ASP A 63 -34.35 0.37 3.55
N ALA A 64 -35.52 0.80 3.06
CA ALA A 64 -35.92 2.20 3.10
C ALA A 64 -36.07 2.75 4.54
N GLU A 65 -36.17 1.84 5.52
CA GLU A 65 -36.26 2.13 6.95
C GLU A 65 -34.88 2.31 7.63
N LEU A 66 -33.77 1.96 6.98
CA LEU A 66 -32.44 2.15 7.54
C LEU A 66 -32.01 3.61 7.40
N HIS A 67 -31.72 4.26 8.53
CA HIS A 67 -31.25 5.64 8.58
C HIS A 67 -29.72 5.72 8.67
N GLY A 68 -29.16 6.92 8.54
CA GLY A 68 -27.74 7.16 8.22
C GLY A 68 -26.73 6.39 9.08
N ASP A 69 -26.95 6.29 10.40
CA ASP A 69 -26.03 5.57 11.29
C ASP A 69 -26.10 4.05 11.08
N ASP A 70 -27.29 3.48 10.88
CA ASP A 70 -27.45 2.05 10.62
C ASP A 70 -26.86 1.63 9.27
N LYS A 71 -26.98 2.51 8.25
CA LYS A 71 -26.33 2.31 6.95
C LYS A 71 -24.81 2.34 7.08
N LYS A 72 -24.27 3.29 7.87
CA LYS A 72 -22.82 3.37 8.14
C LYS A 72 -22.30 2.10 8.79
N ASP A 73 -23.01 1.57 9.79
CA ASP A 73 -22.63 0.33 10.48
C ASP A 73 -22.69 -0.90 9.55
N LEU A 74 -23.70 -0.96 8.68
CA LEU A 74 -23.81 -2.01 7.67
C LEU A 74 -22.66 -1.94 6.65
N ALA A 75 -22.34 -0.74 6.14
CA ALA A 75 -21.21 -0.53 5.24
C ALA A 75 -19.89 -0.92 5.92
N LYS A 76 -19.67 -0.50 7.17
CA LYS A 76 -18.50 -0.86 7.97
C LYS A 76 -18.33 -2.36 8.13
N LYS A 77 -19.43 -3.09 8.36
CA LYS A 77 -19.41 -4.55 8.46
C LYS A 77 -18.95 -5.20 7.16
N TYR A 78 -19.48 -4.77 6.01
CA TYR A 78 -19.08 -5.30 4.70
C TYR A 78 -17.63 -4.96 4.37
N ILE A 79 -17.21 -3.72 4.60
CA ILE A 79 -15.83 -3.27 4.39
C ILE A 79 -14.86 -4.11 5.21
N LYS A 80 -15.15 -4.37 6.48
CA LYS A 80 -14.29 -5.21 7.33
C LYS A 80 -14.12 -6.62 6.76
N ILE A 81 -15.19 -7.24 6.27
CA ILE A 81 -15.13 -8.57 5.64
C ILE A 81 -14.22 -8.52 4.40
N LEU A 82 -14.44 -7.57 3.50
CA LEU A 82 -13.69 -7.43 2.25
C LEU A 82 -12.19 -7.11 2.49
N LEU A 83 -11.88 -6.28 3.47
CA LEU A 83 -10.50 -5.92 3.82
C LEU A 83 -9.76 -7.07 4.52
N GLN A 84 -10.46 -7.86 5.33
CA GLN A 84 -9.92 -9.08 5.94
C GLN A 84 -9.58 -10.13 4.88
N GLU A 85 -10.47 -10.38 3.92
CA GLU A 85 -10.21 -11.28 2.79
C GLU A 85 -9.03 -10.80 1.94
N SER A 86 -8.93 -9.49 1.73
CA SER A 86 -7.85 -8.86 0.95
C SER A 86 -6.52 -8.70 1.70
N LYS A 87 -6.46 -9.10 2.98
CA LYS A 87 -5.29 -8.95 3.87
C LYS A 87 -4.75 -7.51 3.91
N LEU A 88 -5.65 -6.52 3.84
CA LEU A 88 -5.32 -5.11 3.91
C LEU A 88 -5.42 -4.65 5.37
N PRO A 89 -4.30 -4.27 6.02
CA PRO A 89 -4.34 -3.80 7.40
C PRO A 89 -4.85 -2.36 7.44
N VAL A 90 -6.11 -2.20 7.82
CA VAL A 90 -6.78 -0.91 8.01
C VAL A 90 -7.47 -0.94 9.36
N ASP A 91 -7.31 0.12 10.16
CA ASP A 91 -7.96 0.21 11.46
C ASP A 91 -9.41 0.75 11.35
N ASP A 92 -10.18 0.57 12.42
CA ASP A 92 -11.59 0.99 12.46
C ASP A 92 -11.77 2.50 12.26
N TYR A 93 -10.83 3.31 12.74
CA TYR A 93 -10.88 4.76 12.62
C TYR A 93 -10.67 5.20 11.16
N GLN A 94 -9.72 4.57 10.47
CA GLN A 94 -9.45 4.78 9.05
C GLN A 94 -10.66 4.38 8.21
N ILE A 95 -11.29 3.24 8.51
CA ILE A 95 -12.52 2.80 7.83
C ILE A 95 -13.62 3.86 8.01
N ASP A 96 -13.87 4.33 9.23
CA ASP A 96 -14.91 5.34 9.49
C ASP A 96 -14.67 6.64 8.71
N LYS A 97 -13.43 7.12 8.67
CA LYS A 97 -13.08 8.34 7.92
C LYS A 97 -13.22 8.18 6.41
N MET A 98 -12.89 7.00 5.89
CA MET A 98 -13.04 6.72 4.47
C MET A 98 -14.51 6.57 4.06
N ILE A 99 -15.35 5.98 4.92
CA ILE A 99 -16.80 5.95 4.70
C ILE A 99 -17.38 7.37 4.67
N GLU A 100 -17.03 8.22 5.65
CA GLU A 100 -17.47 9.62 5.70
C GLU A 100 -17.06 10.39 4.43
N ALA A 101 -15.81 10.22 3.99
CA ALA A 101 -15.31 10.84 2.78
C ALA A 101 -16.04 10.35 1.51
N ALA A 102 -16.32 9.05 1.40
CA ALA A 102 -17.04 8.48 0.26
C ALA A 102 -18.49 8.98 0.19
N VAL A 103 -19.20 9.02 1.33
CA VAL A 103 -20.56 9.59 1.41
C VAL A 103 -20.56 11.08 1.04
N GLN A 104 -19.58 11.85 1.53
CA GLN A 104 -19.46 13.26 1.20
C GLN A 104 -19.18 13.47 -0.30
N ALA A 105 -18.31 12.65 -0.89
CA ALA A 105 -18.04 12.69 -2.33
C ALA A 105 -19.30 12.38 -3.15
N MET A 106 -20.02 11.32 -2.80
CA MET A 106 -21.27 10.93 -3.47
C MET A 106 -22.35 12.03 -3.39
N ASN A 107 -22.47 12.73 -2.25
CA ASN A 107 -23.44 13.82 -2.09
C ASN A 107 -23.00 15.15 -2.75
N SER A 108 -21.76 15.24 -3.21
CA SER A 108 -21.21 16.42 -3.90
C SER A 108 -21.19 16.27 -5.42
N GLU A 109 -21.55 15.09 -5.94
CA GLU A 109 -21.80 14.80 -7.38
C GLU A 109 -23.22 15.23 -7.79
#